data_AF-A0A950YH72-F1
#
_entry.id   AF-A0A950YH72-F1
#
_cell.length_a   1.000
_cell.length_b   1.000
_cell.length_c   1.000
_cell.angle_alpha   90.00
_cell.angle_beta   90.00
_cell.angle_gamma   90.00
#
_symmetry.space_group_name_H-M   'P 1'
#
loop_
_entity.id
_entity.type
_entity.pdbx_description
1 polymer ?
#
loop_
_entity_poly.entity_id
_entity_poly.type
_entity_poly.pdbx_seq_one_letter_code
_entity_poly.pdbx_strand_id
1 'polypeptide(L)'
;VGPESAGADPGPACYGRGGTRPTVTDANVVLGRVDPAWFAGGQMTLDVDAAGRAVGELAAELRLETTELAEGICDVINAKMAQAIRTLTVEKGIEPRDYALVAFGGAGAMHAAFLAQELDVAEVVVPRFPGAFSAWGMLETEIRKDFARATFSALSDVDHAELAAHAESQEREAIESLADEGIEPGQGRVEHALDVRYVGQEYTLTIPLVSAAEPRDPAFDDALSRRFDEAHERRFGHSNPGAPIELVALRSTALGDLGRARPQQLEPQTDSAYQYEERPVVFGGVERKARVIRREALAPGAIVDGPAVIVEATATTVLAPGSRLEVDGFGDLVISIGSED
;
A
#
# COMPACT_ATOMS: atom_id res chain seq x y z
N VAL A 1 -19.11 -1.68 -12.54
CA VAL A 1 -18.00 -1.90 -11.58
C VAL A 1 -17.97 -0.77 -10.55
N GLY A 2 -18.44 -1.03 -9.32
CA GLY A 2 -18.49 -0.06 -8.22
C GLY A 2 -19.42 1.15 -8.46
N PRO A 3 -19.64 2.01 -7.43
CA PRO A 3 -19.04 1.95 -6.09
C PRO A 3 -19.70 0.93 -5.15
N GLU A 4 -20.88 0.38 -5.50
CA GLU A 4 -21.53 -0.67 -4.72
C GLU A 4 -20.67 -1.95 -4.66
N SER A 5 -20.61 -2.56 -3.48
CA SER A 5 -19.93 -3.83 -3.23
C SER A 5 -20.93 -4.94 -2.89
N ALA A 6 -20.66 -6.16 -3.33
CA ALA A 6 -21.44 -7.34 -2.95
C ALA A 6 -21.09 -7.86 -1.53
N GLY A 7 -20.03 -7.35 -0.92
CA GLY A 7 -19.54 -7.82 0.38
C GLY A 7 -19.15 -9.31 0.36
N ALA A 8 -19.26 -9.96 1.51
CA ALA A 8 -19.04 -11.41 1.65
C ALA A 8 -20.36 -12.21 1.83
N ASP A 9 -21.47 -11.52 2.06
CA ASP A 9 -22.81 -12.07 2.21
C ASP A 9 -23.85 -11.09 1.61
N PRO A 10 -24.54 -11.44 0.51
CA PRO A 10 -24.44 -12.73 -0.20
C PRO A 10 -23.11 -12.89 -0.97
N GLY A 11 -22.37 -11.80 -1.21
CA GLY A 11 -21.09 -11.82 -1.93
C GLY A 11 -21.22 -12.10 -3.44
N PRO A 12 -20.10 -12.39 -4.10
CA PRO A 12 -20.05 -12.86 -5.49
C PRO A 12 -21.00 -14.04 -5.76
N ALA A 13 -21.51 -14.15 -6.98
CA ALA A 13 -22.35 -15.27 -7.36
C ALA A 13 -21.62 -16.61 -7.20
N CYS A 14 -20.32 -16.63 -7.49
CA CYS A 14 -19.44 -17.78 -7.33
C CYS A 14 -19.29 -18.28 -5.89
N TYR A 15 -19.75 -17.54 -4.87
CA TYR A 15 -19.78 -18.03 -3.50
C TYR A 15 -20.95 -18.96 -3.22
N GLY A 16 -21.95 -19.04 -4.13
CA GLY A 16 -23.10 -19.94 -3.98
C GLY A 16 -24.06 -19.54 -2.85
N ARG A 17 -24.01 -18.29 -2.38
CA ARG A 17 -24.79 -17.77 -1.24
C ARG A 17 -25.98 -16.90 -1.64
N GLY A 18 -26.42 -17.00 -2.90
CA GLY A 18 -27.57 -16.25 -3.41
C GLY A 18 -27.24 -14.91 -4.07
N GLY A 19 -25.95 -14.59 -4.25
CA GLY A 19 -25.52 -13.48 -5.11
C GLY A 19 -25.86 -13.78 -6.57
N THR A 20 -26.41 -12.81 -7.30
CA THR A 20 -26.82 -12.97 -8.71
C THR A 20 -26.28 -11.88 -9.63
N ARG A 21 -25.84 -10.74 -9.09
CA ARG A 21 -25.22 -9.67 -9.89
C ARG A 21 -23.74 -10.02 -10.13
N PRO A 22 -23.21 -9.85 -11.36
CA PRO A 22 -21.81 -10.13 -11.65
C PRO A 22 -20.86 -9.22 -10.86
N THR A 23 -19.80 -9.81 -10.32
CA THR A 23 -18.74 -9.11 -9.59
C THR A 23 -17.37 -9.28 -10.28
N VAL A 24 -16.36 -8.56 -9.78
CA VAL A 24 -14.96 -8.73 -10.24
C VAL A 24 -14.45 -10.14 -9.92
N THR A 25 -14.86 -10.73 -8.80
CA THR A 25 -14.50 -12.11 -8.47
C THR A 25 -15.15 -13.09 -9.44
N ASP A 26 -16.43 -12.90 -9.78
CA ASP A 26 -17.11 -13.75 -10.77
C ASP A 26 -16.41 -13.69 -12.14
N ALA A 27 -16.02 -12.50 -12.58
CA ALA A 27 -15.25 -12.32 -13.80
C ALA A 27 -13.92 -13.08 -13.76
N ASN A 28 -13.13 -12.95 -12.68
CA ASN A 28 -11.87 -13.69 -12.56
C ASN A 28 -12.06 -15.21 -12.49
N VAL A 29 -13.18 -15.71 -11.94
CA VAL A 29 -13.53 -17.13 -11.97
C VAL A 29 -13.84 -17.58 -13.40
N VAL A 30 -14.65 -16.81 -14.16
CA VAL A 30 -14.94 -17.10 -15.58
C VAL A 30 -13.66 -17.12 -16.42
N LEU A 31 -12.69 -16.25 -16.13
CA LEU A 31 -11.42 -16.17 -16.85
C LEU A 31 -10.41 -17.25 -16.43
N GLY A 32 -10.70 -18.07 -15.43
CA GLY A 32 -9.78 -19.09 -14.89
C GLY A 32 -8.63 -18.52 -14.06
N ARG A 33 -8.70 -17.24 -13.67
CA ARG A 33 -7.65 -16.53 -12.91
C ARG A 33 -7.70 -16.84 -11.41
N VAL A 34 -8.76 -17.48 -10.94
CA VAL A 34 -8.93 -17.96 -9.56
C VAL A 34 -9.05 -19.49 -9.59
N ASP A 35 -8.45 -20.16 -8.61
CA ASP A 35 -8.62 -21.60 -8.42
C ASP A 35 -9.95 -21.90 -7.70
N PRO A 36 -10.98 -22.44 -8.38
CA PRO A 36 -12.28 -22.66 -7.77
C PRO A 36 -12.27 -23.75 -6.70
N ALA A 37 -11.34 -24.70 -6.78
CA ALA A 37 -11.26 -25.81 -5.82
C ALA A 37 -10.52 -25.43 -4.53
N TRP A 38 -9.73 -24.36 -4.55
CA TRP A 38 -8.81 -24.02 -3.47
C TRP A 38 -8.92 -22.57 -3.00
N PHE A 39 -10.09 -21.95 -3.19
CA PHE A 39 -10.31 -20.60 -2.69
C PHE A 39 -10.23 -20.57 -1.14
N ALA A 40 -9.61 -19.52 -0.60
CA ALA A 40 -9.33 -19.39 0.83
C ALA A 40 -8.59 -20.62 1.43
N GLY A 41 -7.60 -21.15 0.70
CA GLY A 41 -6.84 -22.33 1.13
C GLY A 41 -7.64 -23.64 1.09
N GLY A 42 -8.67 -23.71 0.23
CA GLY A 42 -9.57 -24.86 0.14
C GLY A 42 -10.70 -24.87 1.17
N GLN A 43 -10.89 -23.79 1.92
CA GLN A 43 -12.04 -23.66 2.84
C GLN A 43 -13.35 -23.37 2.10
N MET A 44 -13.28 -22.95 0.84
CA MET A 44 -14.46 -22.68 0.01
C MET A 44 -14.22 -23.19 -1.42
N THR A 45 -15.18 -23.96 -1.92
CA THR A 45 -15.26 -24.30 -3.34
C THR A 45 -16.16 -23.29 -4.04
N LEU A 46 -15.67 -22.68 -5.11
CA LEU A 46 -16.43 -21.69 -5.89
C LEU A 46 -17.35 -22.37 -6.90
N ASP A 47 -18.56 -21.84 -7.03
CA ASP A 47 -19.54 -22.24 -8.05
C ASP A 47 -19.23 -21.51 -9.37
N VAL A 48 -18.47 -22.18 -10.24
CA VAL A 48 -18.08 -21.68 -11.56
C VAL A 48 -19.30 -21.45 -12.44
N ASP A 49 -20.33 -22.30 -12.34
CA ASP A 49 -21.53 -22.17 -13.15
C ASP A 49 -22.36 -20.96 -12.70
N ALA A 50 -22.40 -20.65 -11.40
CA ALA A 50 -23.03 -19.43 -10.90
C ALA A 50 -22.33 -18.16 -11.39
N ALA A 51 -21.00 -18.14 -11.38
CA ALA A 51 -20.22 -17.04 -11.98
C ALA A 51 -20.55 -16.88 -13.47
N GLY A 52 -20.53 -18.00 -14.21
CA GLY A 52 -20.83 -18.03 -15.64
C GLY A 52 -22.25 -17.56 -15.97
N ARG A 53 -23.26 -17.95 -15.17
CA ARG A 53 -24.64 -17.44 -15.31
C ARG A 53 -24.73 -15.95 -15.05
N ALA A 54 -24.19 -15.46 -13.91
CA ALA A 54 -24.29 -14.05 -13.53
C ALA A 54 -23.60 -13.12 -14.54
N VAL A 55 -22.43 -13.51 -15.04
CA VAL A 55 -21.74 -12.75 -16.11
C VAL A 55 -22.46 -12.93 -17.45
N GLY A 56 -22.86 -14.15 -17.80
CA GLY A 56 -23.51 -14.47 -19.07
C GLY A 56 -24.86 -13.78 -19.29
N GLU A 57 -25.66 -13.60 -18.24
CA GLU A 57 -26.93 -12.86 -18.30
C GLU A 57 -26.68 -11.40 -18.75
N LEU A 58 -25.72 -10.71 -18.13
CA LEU A 58 -25.34 -9.36 -18.53
C LEU A 58 -24.66 -9.32 -19.91
N ALA A 59 -23.89 -10.36 -20.27
CA ALA A 59 -23.24 -10.46 -21.58
C ALA A 59 -24.29 -10.54 -22.69
N ALA A 60 -25.35 -11.31 -22.48
CA ALA A 60 -26.46 -11.45 -23.42
C ALA A 60 -27.22 -10.13 -23.64
N GLU A 61 -27.45 -9.34 -22.57
CA GLU A 61 -28.06 -8.01 -22.68
C GLU A 61 -27.22 -7.05 -23.53
N LEU A 62 -25.89 -7.16 -23.43
CA LEU A 62 -24.93 -6.33 -24.14
C LEU A 62 -24.51 -6.89 -25.51
N ARG A 63 -24.95 -8.10 -25.87
CA ARG A 63 -24.57 -8.84 -27.09
C ARG A 63 -23.07 -9.11 -27.20
N LEU A 64 -22.47 -9.48 -26.08
CA LEU A 64 -21.07 -9.88 -25.96
C LEU A 64 -20.99 -11.37 -25.61
N GLU A 65 -19.83 -11.98 -25.86
CA GLU A 65 -19.54 -13.30 -25.30
C GLU A 65 -19.26 -13.20 -23.79
N THR A 66 -19.53 -14.26 -23.03
CA THR A 66 -19.37 -14.26 -21.57
C THR A 66 -17.93 -13.97 -21.14
N THR A 67 -16.94 -14.53 -21.86
CA THR A 67 -15.51 -14.29 -21.61
C THR A 67 -15.11 -12.86 -21.97
N GLU A 68 -15.65 -12.31 -23.05
CA GLU A 68 -15.42 -10.92 -23.47
C GLU A 68 -15.95 -9.93 -22.41
N LEU A 69 -17.16 -10.15 -21.90
CA LEU A 69 -17.67 -9.33 -20.80
C LEU A 69 -16.85 -9.49 -19.52
N ALA A 70 -16.41 -10.70 -19.18
CA ALA A 70 -15.59 -10.94 -18.00
C ALA A 70 -14.25 -10.18 -18.08
N GLU A 71 -13.60 -10.14 -19.24
CA GLU A 71 -12.41 -9.31 -19.45
C GLU A 71 -12.76 -7.83 -19.35
N GLY A 72 -13.83 -7.37 -20.00
CA GLY A 72 -14.27 -5.98 -19.89
C GLY A 72 -14.56 -5.52 -18.45
N ILE A 73 -15.09 -6.41 -17.59
CA ILE A 73 -15.25 -6.13 -16.15
C ILE A 73 -13.88 -5.91 -15.49
N CYS A 74 -12.90 -6.77 -15.78
CA CYS A 74 -11.53 -6.66 -15.28
C CYS A 74 -10.84 -5.38 -15.79
N ASP A 75 -10.97 -5.05 -17.06
CA ASP A 75 -10.35 -3.88 -17.68
C ASP A 75 -10.89 -2.59 -17.08
N VAL A 76 -12.21 -2.51 -16.87
CA VAL A 76 -12.85 -1.35 -16.23
C VAL A 76 -12.38 -1.18 -14.78
N ILE A 77 -12.25 -2.26 -13.99
CA ILE A 77 -11.74 -2.12 -12.61
C ILE A 77 -10.25 -1.75 -12.61
N ASN A 78 -9.45 -2.34 -13.49
CA ASN A 78 -8.02 -2.05 -13.63
C ASN A 78 -7.79 -0.57 -13.99
N ALA A 79 -8.46 -0.07 -15.03
CA ALA A 79 -8.37 1.33 -15.44
C ALA A 79 -8.78 2.30 -14.31
N LYS A 80 -9.85 1.99 -13.56
CA LYS A 80 -10.27 2.79 -12.40
C LYS A 80 -9.22 2.80 -11.28
N MET A 81 -8.64 1.65 -10.95
CA MET A 81 -7.60 1.53 -9.92
C MET A 81 -6.32 2.24 -10.35
N ALA A 82 -5.87 2.08 -11.59
CA ALA A 82 -4.73 2.78 -12.15
C ALA A 82 -4.93 4.30 -12.14
N GLN A 83 -6.10 4.78 -12.56
CA GLN A 83 -6.42 6.21 -12.49
C GLN A 83 -6.37 6.75 -11.05
N ALA A 84 -6.87 5.99 -10.07
CA ALA A 84 -6.81 6.39 -8.66
C ALA A 84 -5.37 6.47 -8.16
N ILE A 85 -4.52 5.48 -8.48
CA ILE A 85 -3.09 5.48 -8.15
C ILE A 85 -2.40 6.69 -8.78
N ARG A 86 -2.60 6.93 -10.09
CA ARG A 86 -2.03 8.06 -10.82
C ARG A 86 -2.45 9.41 -10.22
N THR A 87 -3.73 9.56 -9.85
CA THR A 87 -4.23 10.79 -9.23
C THR A 87 -3.55 11.05 -7.89
N LEU A 88 -3.52 10.06 -6.99
CA LEU A 88 -2.93 10.19 -5.65
C LEU A 88 -1.41 10.42 -5.65
N THR A 89 -0.72 9.89 -6.67
CA THR A 89 0.74 10.04 -6.82
C THR A 89 1.09 11.39 -7.44
N VAL A 90 0.42 11.80 -8.52
CA VAL A 90 0.65 13.10 -9.17
C VAL A 90 0.32 14.27 -8.25
N GLU A 91 -0.72 14.17 -7.40
CA GLU A 91 -1.04 15.17 -6.37
C GLU A 91 0.12 15.41 -5.37
N LYS A 92 1.01 14.42 -5.25
CA LYS A 92 2.21 14.47 -4.40
C LYS A 92 3.49 14.75 -5.20
N GLY A 93 3.40 15.01 -6.50
CA GLY A 93 4.55 15.18 -7.39
C GLY A 93 5.33 13.90 -7.64
N ILE A 94 4.69 12.73 -7.46
CA ILE A 94 5.30 11.41 -7.65
C ILE A 94 4.90 10.87 -9.02
N GLU A 95 5.88 10.51 -9.84
CA GLU A 95 5.68 9.82 -11.10
C GLU A 95 5.70 8.30 -10.87
N PRO A 96 4.60 7.56 -11.10
CA PRO A 96 4.51 6.13 -10.78
C PRO A 96 5.59 5.24 -11.39
N ARG A 97 6.03 5.51 -12.63
CA ARG A 97 7.01 4.67 -13.36
C ARG A 97 8.37 4.55 -12.66
N ASP A 98 8.69 5.50 -11.79
CA ASP A 98 9.97 5.56 -11.07
C ASP A 98 9.97 4.70 -9.80
N TYR A 99 8.88 3.98 -9.51
CA TYR A 99 8.67 3.20 -8.30
C TYR A 99 8.19 1.77 -8.59
N ALA A 100 8.41 0.87 -7.64
CA ALA A 100 7.79 -0.45 -7.64
C ALA A 100 6.36 -0.39 -7.06
N LEU A 101 5.45 -1.20 -7.60
CA LEU A 101 4.09 -1.36 -7.09
C LEU A 101 4.03 -2.50 -6.07
N VAL A 102 3.81 -2.19 -4.78
CA VAL A 102 3.57 -3.22 -3.77
C VAL A 102 2.11 -3.64 -3.78
N ALA A 103 1.83 -4.89 -4.14
CA ALA A 103 0.49 -5.43 -4.26
C ALA A 103 0.15 -6.35 -3.07
N PHE A 104 -0.78 -5.91 -2.23
CA PHE A 104 -1.25 -6.65 -1.06
C PHE A 104 -2.77 -6.67 -0.96
N GLY A 105 -3.30 -7.34 0.06
CA GLY A 105 -4.71 -7.72 0.17
C GLY A 105 -5.03 -8.96 -0.68
N GLY A 106 -6.19 -9.55 -0.45
CA GLY A 106 -6.54 -10.83 -1.10
C GLY A 106 -6.72 -10.76 -2.63
N ALA A 107 -7.03 -9.58 -3.17
CA ALA A 107 -7.22 -9.37 -4.60
C ALA A 107 -6.15 -8.48 -5.25
N GLY A 108 -5.26 -7.84 -4.48
CA GLY A 108 -4.31 -6.87 -5.03
C GLY A 108 -3.41 -7.49 -6.10
N ALA A 109 -2.76 -8.60 -5.76
CA ALA A 109 -1.86 -9.33 -6.66
C ALA A 109 -2.54 -9.95 -7.89
N MET A 110 -3.87 -10.08 -7.88
CA MET A 110 -4.65 -10.58 -9.02
C MET A 110 -4.72 -9.56 -10.15
N HIS A 111 -4.67 -8.27 -9.80
CA HIS A 111 -4.75 -7.15 -10.75
C HIS A 111 -3.40 -6.47 -10.99
N ALA A 112 -2.40 -6.75 -10.15
CA ALA A 112 -1.17 -5.97 -10.07
C ALA A 112 -0.36 -5.91 -11.37
N ALA A 113 -0.22 -7.02 -12.10
CA ALA A 113 0.51 -7.03 -13.37
C ALA A 113 -0.15 -6.09 -14.42
N PHE A 114 -1.48 -6.13 -14.51
CA PHE A 114 -2.24 -5.26 -15.42
C PHE A 114 -2.19 -3.79 -14.99
N LEU A 115 -2.25 -3.53 -13.68
CA LEU A 115 -2.09 -2.17 -13.14
C LEU A 115 -0.70 -1.62 -13.42
N ALA A 116 0.33 -2.44 -13.29
CA ALA A 116 1.69 -2.02 -13.55
C ALA A 116 1.90 -1.70 -15.04
N GLN A 117 1.34 -2.49 -15.95
CA GLN A 117 1.30 -2.16 -17.39
C GLN A 117 0.61 -0.81 -17.65
N GLU A 118 -0.58 -0.59 -17.09
CA GLU A 118 -1.34 0.67 -17.26
C GLU A 118 -0.64 1.91 -16.66
N LEU A 119 0.25 1.69 -15.69
CA LEU A 119 0.99 2.74 -14.98
C LEU A 119 2.44 2.93 -15.49
N ASP A 120 2.89 2.17 -16.49
CA ASP A 120 4.30 2.07 -16.91
C ASP A 120 5.26 1.70 -15.76
N VAL A 121 4.78 0.91 -14.78
CA VAL A 121 5.60 0.43 -13.67
C VAL A 121 6.32 -0.85 -14.07
N ALA A 122 7.65 -0.85 -13.95
CA ALA A 122 8.49 -1.97 -14.36
C ALA A 122 8.43 -3.18 -13.41
N GLU A 123 8.12 -2.95 -12.13
CA GLU A 123 8.24 -3.96 -11.09
C GLU A 123 7.02 -3.96 -10.14
N VAL A 124 6.50 -5.15 -9.87
CA VAL A 124 5.49 -5.40 -8.84
C VAL A 124 6.10 -6.28 -7.76
N VAL A 125 5.89 -5.92 -6.49
CA VAL A 125 6.28 -6.75 -5.34
C VAL A 125 5.02 -7.25 -4.66
N VAL A 126 4.86 -8.57 -4.57
CA VAL A 126 3.80 -9.22 -3.79
C VAL A 126 4.43 -9.77 -2.50
N PRO A 127 4.14 -9.16 -1.33
CA PRO A 127 4.74 -9.60 -0.07
C PRO A 127 4.49 -11.07 0.23
N ARG A 128 5.30 -11.70 1.11
CA ARG A 128 5.14 -13.09 1.57
C ARG A 128 3.73 -13.43 2.02
N PHE A 129 3.05 -12.48 2.68
CA PHE A 129 1.71 -12.64 3.25
C PHE A 129 0.78 -11.53 2.74
N PRO A 130 0.47 -11.46 1.44
CA PRO A 130 -0.21 -10.32 0.83
C PRO A 130 -1.61 -10.14 1.42
N GLY A 131 -2.40 -11.20 1.60
CA GLY A 131 -3.75 -11.10 2.18
C GLY A 131 -3.77 -10.71 3.67
N ALA A 132 -2.65 -10.89 4.39
CA ALA A 132 -2.50 -10.50 5.79
C ALA A 132 -1.53 -9.32 6.00
N PHE A 133 -1.13 -8.63 4.93
CA PHE A 133 -0.03 -7.67 4.98
C PHE A 133 -0.30 -6.49 5.91
N SER A 134 -1.56 -6.02 6.00
CA SER A 134 -1.93 -4.98 6.97
C SER A 134 -1.80 -5.44 8.42
N ALA A 135 -2.12 -6.71 8.70
CA ALA A 135 -1.93 -7.28 10.04
C ALA A 135 -0.46 -7.47 10.37
N TRP A 136 0.35 -7.87 9.39
CA TRP A 136 1.80 -7.91 9.52
C TRP A 136 2.37 -6.50 9.78
N GLY A 137 1.92 -5.49 9.03
CA GLY A 137 2.33 -4.09 9.24
C GLY A 137 2.04 -3.57 10.64
N MET A 138 0.93 -4.00 11.29
CA MET A 138 0.64 -3.65 12.69
C MET A 138 1.71 -4.19 13.66
N LEU A 139 2.30 -5.35 13.39
CA LEU A 139 3.38 -5.92 14.21
C LEU A 139 4.70 -5.13 14.10
N GLU A 140 4.87 -4.39 13.00
CA GLU A 140 6.05 -3.56 12.74
C GLU A 140 5.88 -2.11 13.21
N THR A 141 4.76 -1.78 13.86
CA THR A 141 4.50 -0.41 14.35
C THR A 141 5.20 -0.09 15.67
N GLU A 142 5.27 1.19 15.98
CA GLU A 142 5.64 1.73 17.30
C GLU A 142 4.37 2.24 17.98
N ILE A 143 4.35 2.25 19.32
CA ILE A 143 3.34 3.03 20.04
C ILE A 143 3.57 4.50 19.70
N ARG A 144 2.53 5.20 19.25
CA ARG A 144 2.59 6.63 18.92
C ARG A 144 1.59 7.42 19.76
N LYS A 145 2.07 8.44 20.46
CA LYS A 145 1.23 9.42 21.17
C LYS A 145 1.58 10.83 20.72
N ASP A 146 0.59 11.55 20.20
CA ASP A 146 0.76 12.91 19.70
C ASP A 146 0.23 13.94 20.70
N PHE A 147 1.05 14.93 21.01
CA PHE A 147 0.75 16.06 21.88
C PHE A 147 0.85 17.34 21.07
N ALA A 148 -0.07 18.27 21.31
CA ALA A 148 -0.05 19.57 20.65
C ALA A 148 -0.42 20.68 21.62
N ARG A 149 0.32 21.78 21.56
CA ARG A 149 0.05 23.00 22.31
C ARG A 149 0.00 24.17 21.36
N ALA A 150 -1.07 24.97 21.46
CA ALA A 150 -1.18 26.20 20.69
C ALA A 150 -0.04 27.17 21.06
N THR A 151 0.62 27.74 20.06
CA THR A 151 1.76 28.66 20.20
C THR A 151 1.63 29.72 19.11
N PHE A 152 0.58 30.53 19.19
CA PHE A 152 0.32 31.60 18.24
C PHE A 152 1.22 32.79 18.55
N SER A 153 2.27 32.98 17.75
CA SER A 153 3.19 34.11 17.86
C SER A 153 3.91 34.34 16.54
N ALA A 154 4.23 35.59 16.23
CA ALA A 154 5.30 35.86 15.26
C ALA A 154 6.62 35.28 15.81
N LEU A 155 7.46 34.73 14.93
CA LEU A 155 8.75 34.19 15.34
C LEU A 155 9.62 35.26 16.02
N SER A 156 9.57 36.50 15.51
CA SER A 156 10.30 37.65 16.06
C SER A 156 9.93 38.01 17.51
N ASP A 157 8.73 37.59 17.95
CA ASP A 157 8.16 37.97 19.24
C ASP A 157 8.16 36.79 20.22
N VAL A 158 8.73 35.64 19.83
CA VAL A 158 8.67 34.42 20.64
C VAL A 158 9.61 34.52 21.84
N ASP A 159 9.13 34.11 23.02
CA ASP A 159 10.02 33.84 24.14
C ASP A 159 10.63 32.44 23.96
N HIS A 160 11.87 32.41 23.48
CA HIS A 160 12.64 31.19 23.27
C HIS A 160 12.81 30.31 24.51
N ALA A 161 12.97 30.95 25.69
CA ALA A 161 13.15 30.22 26.93
C ALA A 161 11.84 29.54 27.35
N GLU A 162 10.72 30.24 27.18
CA GLU A 162 9.38 29.70 27.39
C GLU A 162 9.05 28.57 26.39
N LEU A 163 9.34 28.77 25.10
CA LEU A 163 9.09 27.75 24.07
C LEU A 163 9.86 26.45 24.34
N ALA A 164 11.15 26.56 24.68
CA ALA A 164 11.94 25.39 25.07
C ALA A 164 11.42 24.73 26.35
N ALA A 165 11.04 25.53 27.36
CA ALA A 165 10.46 24.99 28.60
C ALA A 165 9.15 24.23 28.35
N HIS A 166 8.34 24.68 27.39
CA HIS A 166 7.13 23.98 26.95
C HIS A 166 7.45 22.67 26.26
N ALA A 167 8.41 22.64 25.34
CA ALA A 167 8.85 21.42 24.67
C ALA A 167 9.38 20.39 25.67
N GLU A 168 10.22 20.82 26.63
CA GLU A 168 10.73 19.96 27.70
C GLU A 168 9.62 19.45 28.63
N SER A 169 8.58 20.25 28.87
CA SER A 169 7.43 19.82 29.65
C SER A 169 6.60 18.78 28.92
N GLN A 170 6.29 18.99 27.65
CA GLN A 170 5.59 18.03 26.81
C GLN A 170 6.41 16.75 26.62
N GLU A 171 7.74 16.85 26.55
CA GLU A 171 8.63 15.69 26.50
C GLU A 171 8.49 14.81 27.74
N ARG A 172 8.46 15.40 28.94
CA ARG A 172 8.26 14.63 30.18
C ARG A 172 6.90 13.96 30.22
N GLU A 173 5.84 14.68 29.86
CA GLU A 173 4.47 14.13 29.77
C GLU A 173 4.38 12.99 28.73
N ALA A 174 5.01 13.18 27.57
CA ALA A 174 5.09 12.19 26.52
C ALA A 174 5.78 10.90 26.98
N ILE A 175 6.93 11.02 27.66
CA ILE A 175 7.67 9.87 28.21
C ILE A 175 6.85 9.14 29.28
N GLU A 176 6.23 9.87 30.21
CA GLU A 176 5.36 9.28 31.24
C GLU A 176 4.20 8.51 30.59
N SER A 177 3.59 9.07 29.55
CA SER A 177 2.51 8.40 28.82
C SER A 177 2.95 7.12 28.11
N LEU A 178 4.21 7.00 27.70
CA LEU A 178 4.74 5.75 27.12
C LEU A 178 4.94 4.69 28.20
N ALA A 179 5.36 5.10 29.41
CA ALA A 179 5.49 4.19 30.54
C ALA A 179 4.14 3.59 30.94
N ASP A 180 3.04 4.36 30.87
CA ASP A 180 1.67 3.87 31.10
C ASP A 180 1.23 2.78 30.10
N GLU A 181 1.82 2.75 28.90
CA GLU A 181 1.60 1.70 27.90
C GLU A 181 2.55 0.49 28.06
N GLY A 182 3.39 0.51 29.10
CA GLY A 182 4.36 -0.56 29.38
C GLY A 182 5.65 -0.46 28.58
N ILE A 183 5.99 0.70 28.02
CA ILE A 183 7.29 0.91 27.35
C ILE A 183 8.37 1.13 28.42
N GLU A 184 9.42 0.31 28.38
CA GLU A 184 10.53 0.40 29.33
C GLU A 184 11.41 1.65 29.09
N PRO A 185 12.08 2.16 30.13
CA PRO A 185 13.05 3.24 29.99
C PRO A 185 14.12 2.94 28.94
N GLY A 186 14.31 3.86 27.99
CA GLY A 186 15.27 3.71 26.88
C GLY A 186 14.71 3.03 25.63
N GLN A 187 13.47 2.52 25.67
CA GLN A 187 12.74 2.03 24.48
C GLN A 187 11.76 3.07 23.92
N GLY A 188 11.74 4.28 24.48
CA GLY A 188 10.95 5.41 23.99
C GLY A 188 11.82 6.54 23.48
N ARG A 189 11.33 7.29 22.49
CA ARG A 189 11.86 8.59 22.09
C ARG A 189 10.74 9.61 21.94
N VAL A 190 11.09 10.88 22.03
CA VAL A 190 10.18 11.99 21.72
C VAL A 190 10.79 12.85 20.63
N GLU A 191 9.99 13.14 19.62
CA GLU A 191 10.33 14.05 18.53
C GLU A 191 9.49 15.32 18.69
N HIS A 192 10.08 16.49 18.42
CA HIS A 192 9.40 17.78 18.53
C HIS A 192 9.31 18.46 17.17
N ALA A 193 8.26 19.23 16.95
CA ALA A 193 8.08 20.02 15.73
C ALA A 193 7.24 21.28 16.00
N LEU A 194 7.37 22.27 15.12
CA LEU A 194 6.53 23.47 15.12
C LEU A 194 5.67 23.51 13.87
N ASP A 195 4.37 23.78 14.03
CA ASP A 195 3.54 24.20 12.92
C ASP A 195 3.81 25.68 12.64
N VAL A 196 4.30 25.97 11.44
CA VAL A 196 4.76 27.30 11.00
C VAL A 196 4.04 27.71 9.72
N ARG A 197 3.79 29.00 9.54
CA ARG A 197 3.24 29.59 8.31
C ARG A 197 3.81 30.97 8.05
N TYR A 198 3.69 31.49 6.83
CA TYR A 198 3.88 32.93 6.62
C TYR A 198 2.75 33.72 7.28
N VAL A 199 3.05 34.91 7.79
CA VAL A 199 2.04 35.82 8.35
C VAL A 199 0.92 36.05 7.32
N GLY A 200 -0.33 35.85 7.72
CA GLY A 200 -1.51 36.04 6.87
C GLY A 200 -1.88 34.84 5.99
N GLN A 201 -1.12 33.74 6.03
CA GLN A 201 -1.49 32.48 5.37
C GLN A 201 -2.42 31.64 6.26
N GLU A 202 -3.29 30.83 5.65
CA GLU A 202 -4.15 29.91 6.41
C GLU A 202 -3.47 28.57 6.72
N TYR A 203 -2.70 28.01 5.78
CA TYR A 203 -2.08 26.68 5.90
C TYR A 203 -0.72 26.73 6.61
N THR A 204 -0.44 25.69 7.39
CA THR A 204 0.83 25.49 8.09
C THR A 204 1.66 24.37 7.47
N LEU A 205 2.97 24.42 7.70
CA LEU A 205 3.90 23.30 7.53
C LEU A 205 4.48 22.92 8.89
N THR A 206 4.58 21.62 9.15
CA THR A 206 5.19 21.08 10.36
C THR A 206 6.70 20.97 10.16
N ILE A 207 7.48 21.75 10.92
CA ILE A 207 8.93 21.82 10.81
C ILE A 207 9.56 21.13 12.03
N PRO A 208 10.36 20.06 11.83
CA PRO A 208 10.95 19.29 12.93
C PRO A 208 12.01 20.11 13.67
N LEU A 209 12.03 19.95 14.99
CA LEU A 209 13.08 20.45 15.87
C LEU A 209 14.16 19.37 16.07
N VAL A 210 15.40 19.80 16.27
CA VAL A 210 16.54 18.92 16.54
C VAL A 210 16.51 18.41 18.00
N SER A 211 15.96 19.20 18.91
CA SER A 211 15.74 18.81 20.31
C SER A 211 14.74 19.76 20.99
N ALA A 212 14.24 19.39 22.17
CA ALA A 212 13.40 20.27 23.00
C ALA A 212 14.09 21.58 23.39
N ALA A 213 15.43 21.58 23.49
CA ALA A 213 16.23 22.73 23.86
C ALA A 213 16.62 23.62 22.67
N GLU A 214 16.37 23.17 21.42
CA GLU A 214 16.75 23.90 20.21
C GLU A 214 16.29 25.37 20.20
N PRO A 215 15.08 25.73 20.69
CA PRO A 215 14.65 27.13 20.72
C PRO A 215 15.60 28.07 21.48
N ARG A 216 16.44 27.55 22.39
CA ARG A 216 17.43 28.36 23.13
C ARG A 216 18.71 28.66 22.34
N ASP A 217 18.91 28.02 21.19
CA ASP A 217 20.06 28.29 20.34
C ASP A 217 19.94 29.71 19.73
N PRO A 218 20.97 30.56 19.82
CA PRO A 218 20.96 31.89 19.20
C PRO A 218 20.71 31.87 17.67
N ALA A 219 20.96 30.75 16.99
CA ALA A 219 20.73 30.56 15.56
C ALA A 219 19.36 29.93 15.24
N PHE A 220 18.49 29.74 16.24
CA PHE A 220 17.21 29.03 16.09
C PHE A 220 16.32 29.65 15.01
N ASP A 221 16.12 30.97 15.04
CA ASP A 221 15.21 31.65 14.11
C ASP A 221 15.65 31.49 12.65
N ASP A 222 16.94 31.69 12.40
CA ASP A 222 17.53 31.52 11.08
C ASP A 222 17.42 30.07 10.61
N ALA A 223 17.68 29.11 11.50
CA ALA A 223 17.59 27.68 11.19
C ALA A 223 16.14 27.23 10.94
N LEU A 224 15.17 27.72 11.72
CA LEU A 224 13.76 27.42 11.55
C LEU A 224 13.24 28.03 10.24
N SER A 225 13.55 29.30 9.98
CA SER A 225 13.15 30.00 8.75
C SER A 225 13.68 29.29 7.51
N ARG A 226 14.97 28.91 7.49
CA ARG A 226 15.55 28.13 6.39
C ARG A 226 14.86 26.78 6.19
N ARG A 227 14.63 26.00 7.26
CA ARG A 227 13.93 24.71 7.18
C ARG A 227 12.50 24.88 6.67
N PHE A 228 11.82 25.96 7.07
CA PHE A 228 10.48 26.28 6.60
C PHE A 228 10.47 26.65 5.11
N ASP A 229 11.36 27.53 4.66
CA ASP A 229 11.47 27.93 3.25
C ASP A 229 11.75 26.71 2.35
N GLU A 230 12.69 25.85 2.75
CA GLU A 230 12.97 24.60 2.03
C GLU A 230 11.76 23.64 2.00
N ALA A 231 11.03 23.53 3.10
CA ALA A 231 9.82 22.70 3.15
C ALA A 231 8.71 23.27 2.26
N HIS A 232 8.57 24.60 2.22
CA HIS A 232 7.61 25.29 1.37
C HIS A 232 7.96 25.13 -0.12
N GLU A 233 9.23 25.30 -0.48
CA GLU A 233 9.73 25.07 -1.84
C GLU A 233 9.46 23.63 -2.30
N ARG A 234 9.78 22.63 -1.47
CA ARG A 234 9.49 21.22 -1.79
C ARG A 234 8.00 20.95 -1.98
N ARG A 235 7.13 21.56 -1.17
CA ARG A 235 5.69 21.27 -1.17
C ARG A 235 4.90 22.03 -2.23
N PHE A 236 5.32 23.26 -2.55
CA PHE A 236 4.57 24.20 -3.38
C PHE A 236 5.35 24.76 -4.59
N GLY A 237 6.63 24.38 -4.75
CA GLY A 237 7.49 24.82 -5.86
C GLY A 237 7.89 26.29 -5.80
N HIS A 238 7.74 26.93 -4.64
CA HIS A 238 8.20 28.28 -4.36
C HIS A 238 8.33 28.48 -2.86
N SER A 239 9.03 29.54 -2.43
CA SER A 239 9.18 30.00 -1.05
C SER A 239 9.29 31.53 -1.03
N ASN A 240 9.17 32.16 0.14
CA ASN A 240 9.33 33.61 0.32
C ASN A 240 10.39 33.93 1.39
N PRO A 241 11.68 33.72 1.08
CA PRO A 241 12.76 33.95 2.04
C PRO A 241 12.75 35.37 2.61
N GLY A 242 12.83 35.46 3.94
CA GLY A 242 12.82 36.72 4.69
C GLY A 242 11.43 37.31 4.94
N ALA A 243 10.36 36.68 4.45
CA ALA A 243 9.01 37.02 4.88
C ALA A 243 8.80 36.61 6.35
N PRO A 244 8.03 37.39 7.13
CA PRO A 244 7.77 37.07 8.52
C PRO A 244 6.95 35.78 8.63
N ILE A 245 7.33 34.92 9.57
CA ILE A 245 6.66 33.66 9.86
C ILE A 245 6.01 33.67 11.24
N GLU A 246 4.90 32.95 11.36
CA GLU A 246 4.13 32.73 12.58
C GLU A 246 4.24 31.26 13.00
N LEU A 247 4.46 31.07 14.30
CA LEU A 247 4.24 29.81 14.97
C LEU A 247 2.74 29.65 15.24
N VAL A 248 2.24 28.42 15.12
CA VAL A 248 0.84 28.07 15.35
C VAL A 248 0.71 27.06 16.48
N ALA A 249 1.55 26.02 16.47
CA ALA A 249 1.52 24.99 17.51
C ALA A 249 2.90 24.36 17.70
N LEU A 250 3.21 24.03 18.95
CA LEU A 250 4.28 23.11 19.32
C LEU A 250 3.71 21.69 19.39
N ARG A 251 4.35 20.77 18.67
CA ARG A 251 4.01 19.36 18.63
C ARG A 251 5.11 18.53 19.27
N SER A 252 4.71 17.52 20.03
CA SER A 252 5.59 16.47 20.51
C SER A 252 4.98 15.12 20.16
N THR A 253 5.76 14.23 19.56
CA THR A 253 5.33 12.87 19.22
C THR A 253 6.18 11.89 20.03
N ALA A 254 5.55 11.19 20.96
CA ALA A 254 6.16 10.09 21.70
C ALA A 254 6.08 8.80 20.87
N LEU A 255 7.21 8.11 20.74
CA LEU A 255 7.36 6.87 19.97
C LEU A 255 7.96 5.80 20.87
N GLY A 256 7.21 4.72 21.10
CA GLY A 256 7.62 3.57 21.91
C GLY A 256 7.91 2.35 21.05
N ASP A 257 9.13 1.81 21.14
CA ASP A 257 9.54 0.60 20.46
C ASP A 257 8.95 -0.63 21.15
N LEU A 258 8.16 -1.40 20.39
CA LEU A 258 7.53 -2.65 20.83
C LEU A 258 8.45 -3.88 20.67
N GLY A 259 9.66 -3.69 20.12
CA GLY A 259 10.57 -4.76 19.77
C GLY A 259 10.16 -5.40 18.45
N ARG A 260 10.70 -4.89 17.34
CA ARG A 260 10.43 -5.46 16.01
C ARG A 260 11.18 -6.77 15.81
N ALA A 261 10.48 -7.76 15.26
CA ALA A 261 11.12 -8.97 14.80
C ALA A 261 12.00 -8.65 13.58
N ARG A 262 13.18 -9.25 13.51
CA ARG A 262 13.95 -9.16 12.25
C ARG A 262 13.21 -9.95 11.18
N PRO A 263 13.09 -9.42 9.95
CA PRO A 263 12.55 -10.18 8.83
C PRO A 263 13.29 -11.52 8.70
N GLN A 264 12.52 -12.60 8.62
CA GLN A 264 13.08 -13.94 8.46
C GLN A 264 13.59 -14.09 7.03
N GLN A 265 14.90 -14.28 6.88
CA GLN A 265 15.47 -14.73 5.61
C GLN A 265 15.18 -16.22 5.42
N LEU A 266 14.74 -16.58 4.23
CA LEU A 266 14.45 -17.95 3.84
C LEU A 266 15.66 -18.54 3.11
N GLU A 267 15.94 -19.80 3.40
CA GLU A 267 17.00 -20.53 2.71
C GLU A 267 16.55 -20.89 1.29
N PRO A 268 17.38 -20.64 0.27
CA PRO A 268 17.10 -21.12 -1.07
C PRO A 268 17.10 -22.65 -1.09
N GLN A 269 16.24 -23.24 -1.92
CA GLN A 269 16.31 -24.68 -2.18
C GLN A 269 17.27 -24.93 -3.35
N THR A 270 18.08 -25.98 -3.21
CA THR A 270 19.08 -26.37 -4.22
C THR A 270 18.44 -26.89 -5.51
N ASP A 271 17.19 -27.33 -5.44
CA ASP A 271 16.40 -27.76 -6.60
C ASP A 271 15.38 -26.67 -6.94
N SER A 272 15.49 -26.12 -8.14
CA SER A 272 14.58 -25.09 -8.65
C SER A 272 13.28 -25.69 -9.18
N ALA A 273 13.11 -27.01 -9.15
CA ALA A 273 11.90 -27.67 -9.59
C ALA A 273 10.76 -27.46 -8.59
N TYR A 274 9.66 -26.87 -9.05
CA TYR A 274 8.41 -26.73 -8.30
C TYR A 274 7.27 -27.44 -9.04
N GLN A 275 6.30 -27.93 -8.28
CA GLN A 275 5.12 -28.60 -8.83
C GLN A 275 4.09 -27.58 -9.33
N TYR A 276 3.44 -27.89 -10.44
CA TYR A 276 2.37 -27.08 -11.01
C TYR A 276 1.37 -27.94 -11.76
N GLU A 277 0.18 -27.37 -11.95
CA GLU A 277 -0.84 -27.87 -12.87
C GLU A 277 -0.93 -26.93 -14.08
N GLU A 278 -1.43 -27.41 -15.22
CA GLU A 278 -1.75 -26.54 -16.36
C GLU A 278 -3.27 -26.41 -16.48
N ARG A 279 -3.76 -25.18 -16.65
CA ARG A 279 -5.19 -24.90 -16.86
C ARG A 279 -5.40 -23.87 -17.95
N PRO A 280 -6.52 -23.93 -18.69
CA PRO A 280 -6.92 -22.85 -19.58
C PRO A 280 -7.24 -21.59 -18.76
N VAL A 281 -6.62 -20.46 -19.12
CA VAL A 281 -6.86 -19.14 -18.52
C VAL A 281 -6.91 -18.12 -19.65
N VAL A 282 -7.83 -17.17 -19.56
CA VAL A 282 -8.06 -16.17 -20.62
C VAL A 282 -7.27 -14.89 -20.36
N PHE A 283 -6.50 -14.48 -21.36
CA PHE A 283 -5.75 -13.23 -21.39
C PHE A 283 -5.85 -12.57 -22.77
N GLY A 284 -6.39 -11.36 -22.84
CA GLY A 284 -6.52 -10.58 -24.06
C GLY A 284 -7.42 -11.26 -25.09
N GLY A 285 -8.55 -11.82 -24.66
CA GLY A 285 -9.49 -12.56 -25.51
C GLY A 285 -9.05 -13.97 -25.89
N VAL A 286 -7.84 -14.38 -25.49
CA VAL A 286 -7.23 -15.65 -25.92
C VAL A 286 -7.10 -16.59 -24.73
N GLU A 287 -7.64 -17.80 -24.89
CA GLU A 287 -7.39 -18.90 -23.96
C GLU A 287 -5.93 -19.38 -24.10
N ARG A 288 -5.20 -19.39 -22.99
CA ARG A 288 -3.81 -19.83 -22.92
C ARG A 288 -3.68 -20.89 -21.83
N LYS A 289 -2.77 -21.84 -22.05
CA LYS A 289 -2.36 -22.76 -20.99
C LYS A 289 -1.48 -22.00 -19.99
N ALA A 290 -2.00 -21.76 -18.80
CA ALA A 290 -1.26 -21.13 -17.71
C ALA A 290 -0.85 -22.17 -16.67
N ARG A 291 0.32 -21.98 -16.08
CA ARG A 291 0.76 -22.77 -14.92
C ARG A 291 0.03 -22.30 -13.68
N VAL A 292 -0.48 -23.23 -12.90
CA VAL A 292 -1.10 -22.95 -11.60
C VAL A 292 -0.24 -23.59 -10.53
N ILE A 293 0.30 -22.73 -9.67
CA ILE A 293 1.36 -23.09 -8.71
C ILE A 293 0.88 -22.74 -7.31
N ARG A 294 1.05 -23.67 -6.36
CA ARG A 294 0.89 -23.36 -4.93
C ARG A 294 2.09 -22.53 -4.49
N ARG A 295 1.87 -21.39 -3.84
CA ARG A 295 2.95 -20.49 -3.42
C ARG A 295 4.00 -21.21 -2.57
N GLU A 296 3.57 -22.16 -1.74
CA GLU A 296 4.42 -22.95 -0.86
C GLU A 296 5.41 -23.86 -1.60
N ALA A 297 5.18 -24.13 -2.88
CA ALA A 297 6.11 -24.87 -3.74
C ALA A 297 7.26 -24.00 -4.27
N LEU A 298 7.17 -22.67 -4.14
CA LEU A 298 8.19 -21.74 -4.63
C LEU A 298 9.15 -21.37 -3.51
N ALA A 299 10.39 -21.85 -3.61
CA ALA A 299 11.48 -21.46 -2.73
C ALA A 299 12.16 -20.16 -3.21
N PRO A 300 12.91 -19.45 -2.34
CA PRO A 300 13.78 -18.35 -2.77
C PRO A 300 14.67 -18.74 -3.96
N GLY A 301 14.74 -17.86 -4.96
CA GLY A 301 15.41 -18.08 -6.23
C GLY A 301 14.56 -18.79 -7.30
N ALA A 302 13.32 -19.22 -6.98
CA ALA A 302 12.42 -19.79 -7.98
C ALA A 302 12.00 -18.72 -9.00
N ILE A 303 11.97 -19.11 -10.28
CA ILE A 303 11.62 -18.22 -11.40
C ILE A 303 10.41 -18.78 -12.13
N VAL A 304 9.41 -17.95 -12.40
CA VAL A 304 8.19 -18.33 -13.12
C VAL A 304 7.91 -17.32 -14.25
N ASP A 305 7.95 -17.78 -15.49
CA ASP A 305 7.50 -16.99 -16.64
C ASP A 305 5.96 -17.09 -16.80
N GLY A 306 5.33 -15.96 -17.12
CA GLY A 306 3.91 -15.88 -17.43
C GLY A 306 3.55 -16.48 -18.81
N PRO A 307 2.30 -16.93 -19.03
CA PRO A 307 1.15 -16.80 -18.13
C PRO A 307 1.14 -17.85 -17.00
N ALA A 308 0.86 -17.39 -15.78
CA ALA A 308 0.78 -18.25 -14.61
C ALA A 308 -0.12 -17.66 -13.52
N VAL A 309 -0.61 -18.51 -12.62
CA VAL A 309 -1.43 -18.16 -11.47
C VAL A 309 -0.80 -18.76 -10.23
N ILE A 310 -0.33 -17.92 -9.31
CA ILE A 310 0.21 -18.35 -8.02
C ILE A 310 -0.90 -18.27 -6.99
N VAL A 311 -1.20 -19.40 -6.37
CA VAL A 311 -2.32 -19.54 -5.44
C VAL A 311 -1.78 -19.77 -4.04
N GLU A 312 -2.26 -18.98 -3.09
CA GLU A 312 -1.97 -19.11 -1.66
C GLU A 312 -3.27 -18.96 -0.85
N ALA A 313 -3.23 -19.30 0.43
CA ALA A 313 -4.44 -19.35 1.24
C ALA A 313 -5.16 -17.99 1.32
N THR A 314 -4.42 -16.88 1.22
CA THR A 314 -4.95 -15.53 1.47
C THR A 314 -5.10 -14.65 0.23
N ALA A 315 -4.57 -15.07 -0.91
CA ALA A 315 -4.53 -14.28 -2.14
C ALA A 315 -4.32 -15.15 -3.39
N THR A 316 -4.44 -14.51 -4.55
CA THR A 316 -4.03 -15.09 -5.83
C THR A 316 -3.24 -14.05 -6.61
N THR A 317 -2.07 -14.44 -7.11
CA THR A 317 -1.22 -13.59 -7.96
C THR A 317 -1.36 -14.06 -9.40
N VAL A 318 -1.67 -13.14 -10.30
CA VAL A 318 -1.82 -13.44 -11.73
C VAL A 318 -0.64 -12.84 -12.49
N LEU A 319 0.09 -13.70 -13.20
CA LEU A 319 1.16 -13.31 -14.11
C LEU A 319 0.59 -13.28 -15.53
N ALA A 320 0.53 -12.10 -16.11
CA ALA A 320 0.16 -11.92 -17.51
C ALA A 320 1.24 -12.53 -18.44
N PRO A 321 0.90 -12.86 -19.70
CA PRO A 321 1.90 -13.17 -20.71
C PRO A 321 3.00 -12.10 -20.76
N GLY A 322 4.28 -12.52 -20.86
CA GLY A 322 5.42 -11.60 -20.91
C GLY A 322 5.91 -11.09 -19.55
N SER A 323 5.18 -11.34 -18.45
CA SER A 323 5.68 -11.10 -17.10
C SER A 323 6.64 -12.21 -16.65
N ARG A 324 7.58 -11.87 -15.76
CA ARG A 324 8.47 -12.83 -15.12
C ARG A 324 8.51 -12.60 -13.62
N LEU A 325 8.34 -13.66 -12.85
CA LEU A 325 8.40 -13.65 -11.39
C LEU A 325 9.69 -14.29 -10.91
N GLU A 326 10.30 -13.70 -9.89
CA GLU A 326 11.36 -14.26 -9.06
C GLU A 326 10.94 -14.23 -7.58
N VAL A 327 11.21 -15.29 -6.84
CA VAL A 327 11.03 -15.30 -5.38
C VAL A 327 12.31 -14.84 -4.71
N ASP A 328 12.24 -13.76 -3.93
CA ASP A 328 13.41 -13.21 -3.26
C ASP A 328 13.80 -14.00 -1.98
N GLY A 329 14.86 -13.52 -1.29
CA GLY A 329 15.35 -14.13 -0.05
C GLY A 329 14.40 -14.01 1.16
N PHE A 330 13.35 -13.19 1.09
CA PHE A 330 12.34 -13.03 2.13
C PHE A 330 11.02 -13.74 1.78
N GLY A 331 10.92 -14.30 0.57
CA GLY A 331 9.74 -15.00 0.07
C GLY A 331 8.72 -14.07 -0.59
N ASP A 332 9.11 -12.83 -0.88
CA ASP A 332 8.33 -11.89 -1.69
C ASP A 332 8.39 -12.33 -3.17
N LEU A 333 7.31 -12.11 -3.90
CA LEU A 333 7.27 -12.35 -5.34
C LEU A 333 7.60 -11.03 -6.04
N VAL A 334 8.76 -10.97 -6.68
CA VAL A 334 9.20 -9.82 -7.47
C VAL A 334 8.87 -10.10 -8.93
N ILE A 335 7.99 -9.29 -9.50
CA ILE A 335 7.45 -9.50 -10.85
C ILE A 335 7.96 -8.37 -11.74
N SER A 336 8.78 -8.71 -12.73
CA SER A 336 9.13 -7.82 -13.81
C SER A 336 8.04 -7.84 -14.88
N ILE A 337 7.61 -6.65 -15.29
CA ILE A 337 6.62 -6.47 -16.35
C ILE A 337 7.37 -6.31 -17.68
N GLY A 338 7.26 -7.30 -18.56
CA GLY A 338 7.77 -7.17 -19.92
C GLY A 338 6.95 -6.14 -20.71
N SER A 339 7.63 -5.34 -21.52
CA SER A 339 6.98 -4.56 -22.58
C SER A 339 6.43 -5.53 -23.63
N GLU A 340 5.14 -5.41 -23.97
CA GLU A 340 4.64 -6.03 -25.20
C GLU A 340 5.31 -5.32 -26.39
N ASP A 341 6.19 -6.02 -27.10
CA ASP A 341 6.65 -5.66 -28.45
C ASP A 341 5.64 -6.16 -29.50
#